data_AF-A0A8S3CFV0-F1
#
_entry.id   AF-A0A8S3CFV0-F1
#
_cell.length_a   1.000
_cell.length_b   1.000
_cell.length_c   1.000
_cell.angle_alpha   90.00
_cell.angle_beta   90.00
_cell.angle_gamma   90.00
#
_symmetry.space_group_name_H-M   'P 1'
#
loop_
_entity.id
_entity.type
_entity.pdbx_description
1 polymer ?
#
loop_
_entity_poly.entity_id
_entity_poly.type
_entity_poly.pdbx_seq_one_letter_code
_entity_poly.pdbx_strand_id
1 'polypeptide(L)' 'ETHQGHLTYAAVSPCGRFFGSSGFMSDVRFYEVCFEKSNGNFKETRKAFDLKGHNAQVSCFSLNKDSTRAATISKDNTWK' A
#
# COMPACT_ATOMS: atom_id res chain seq x y z
N GLU A 1 -5.99 25.36 -8.44
CA GLU A 1 -5.55 24.06 -8.99
C GLU A 1 -5.72 23.00 -7.92
N THR A 2 -6.38 21.89 -8.22
CA THR A 2 -6.44 20.74 -7.32
C THR A 2 -5.11 20.01 -7.41
N HIS A 3 -4.20 20.26 -6.46
CA HIS A 3 -2.99 19.46 -6.32
C HIS A 3 -3.40 18.02 -5.98
N GLN A 4 -3.50 17.16 -6.99
CA GLN A 4 -3.61 15.72 -6.77
C GLN A 4 -2.29 15.28 -6.13
N GLY A 5 -2.34 14.98 -4.82
CA GLY A 5 -1.16 14.63 -4.05
C GLY A 5 -0.42 13.44 -4.65
N HIS A 6 0.90 13.56 -4.81
CA HIS A 6 1.73 12.52 -5.40
C HIS A 6 1.87 11.30 -4.47
N LEU A 7 1.83 10.11 -5.07
CA LEU A 7 2.35 8.89 -4.45
C LEU A 7 3.88 8.92 -4.54
N THR A 8 4.57 8.72 -3.42
CA THR A 8 6.03 8.82 -3.34
C THR A 8 6.69 7.48 -3.07
N TYR A 9 5.93 6.47 -2.63
CA TYR A 9 6.46 5.15 -2.32
C TYR A 9 5.45 4.05 -2.61
N ALA A 10 5.94 2.93 -3.16
CA ALA A 10 5.17 1.73 -3.42
C ALA A 10 6.04 0.49 -3.18
N ALA A 11 5.42 -0.59 -2.72
CA ALA A 11 6.10 -1.86 -2.48
C ALA A 11 5.15 -3.04 -2.72
N VAL A 12 5.71 -4.17 -3.17
CA VAL A 12 4.99 -5.42 -3.37
C VAL A 12 5.19 -6.31 -2.14
N SER A 13 4.13 -6.99 -1.71
CA SER A 13 4.19 -7.99 -0.66
C SER A 13 5.13 -9.15 -1.04
N PRO A 14 5.87 -9.73 -0.09
CA PRO A 14 6.72 -10.90 -0.35
C PRO A 14 6.00 -12.08 -1.01
N CYS A 15 4.70 -12.26 -0.75
CA CYS A 15 3.90 -13.32 -1.37
C CYS A 15 3.36 -12.98 -2.77
N GLY A 16 3.61 -11.77 -3.28
CA GLY A 16 3.18 -11.31 -4.60
C GLY A 16 1.67 -11.01 -4.72
N ARG A 17 0.89 -11.25 -3.67
CA ARG A 17 -0.58 -11.09 -3.70
C ARG A 17 -1.02 -9.63 -3.63
N PHE A 18 -0.31 -8.83 -2.84
CA PHE A 18 -0.64 -7.42 -2.60
C PHE A 18 0.48 -6.49 -3.05
N PHE A 19 0.10 -5.27 -3.41
CA PHE A 19 1.01 -4.13 -3.44
C PHE A 19 0.38 -2.96 -2.68
N GLY A 20 1.23 -2.15 -2.05
CA GLY A 20 0.82 -0.96 -1.31
C GLY A 20 1.35 0.31 -1.98
N SER A 21 0.65 1.43 -1.77
CA SER A 21 1.12 2.75 -2.14
C SER A 21 0.89 3.78 -1.04
N SER A 22 1.85 4.70 -0.89
CA SER A 22 1.84 5.79 0.07
C SER A 22 2.44 7.06 -0.56
N GLY A 23 2.21 8.20 0.07
CA GLY A 23 2.69 9.48 -0.44
C GLY A 23 2.04 10.62 0.30
N PHE A 24 1.32 11.49 -0.40
CA PHE A 24 0.68 12.68 0.19
C PHE A 24 -0.34 12.37 1.31
N MET A 25 -0.90 11.18 1.33
CA MET A 25 -2.02 10.85 2.21
C MET A 25 -1.53 10.23 3.52
N SER A 26 -2.34 10.33 4.57
CA SER A 26 -2.05 9.69 5.86
C SER A 26 -2.42 8.20 5.91
N ASP A 27 -2.94 7.66 4.80
CA ASP A 27 -3.22 6.25 4.62
C ASP A 27 -2.20 5.56 3.70
N VAL A 28 -1.96 4.27 3.93
CA VAL A 28 -1.33 3.38 2.95
C VAL A 28 -2.40 2.53 2.32
N ARG A 29 -2.55 2.59 1.00
CA ARG A 29 -3.58 1.82 0.30
C ARG A 29 -2.98 0.53 -0.23
N PHE A 30 -3.65 -0.57 0.04
CA PHE A 30 -3.29 -1.89 -0.47
C PHE A 30 -4.27 -2.36 -1.52
N TYR A 31 -3.70 -3.02 -2.53
CA TYR A 31 -4.42 -3.59 -3.67
C TYR A 31 -4.00 -5.04 -3.82
N GLU A 32 -4.97 -5.89 -4.14
CA GLU A 32 -4.77 -7.28 -4.52
C GLU A 32 -4.60 -7.37 -6.04
N VAL A 33 -3.60 -8.12 -6.48
CA VAL A 33 -3.41 -8.46 -7.89
C VAL A 33 -4.16 -9.76 -8.15
N CYS A 34 -5.21 -9.68 -8.98
CA CYS A 34 -6.04 -10.82 -9.32
C CYS A 34 -5.57 -11.42 -10.65
N PHE A 35 -5.41 -12.74 -10.67
CA PHE A 35 -5.10 -13.50 -11.88
C PHE A 35 -6.24 -14.45 -12.22
N GLU A 36 -6.42 -14.75 -13.51
CA GLU A 36 -7.35 -15.77 -13.97
C GLU A 36 -6.88 -17.16 -13.53
N LYS A 37 -7.80 -17.96 -12.96
CA LYS A 37 -7.47 -19.29 -12.45
C LYS A 37 -7.05 -20.29 -13.54
N SER A 38 -7.50 -20.08 -14.78
CA SER A 38 -7.35 -21.02 -15.90
C SER A 38 -5.98 -20.91 -16.57
N ASN A 39 -5.54 -19.70 -16.88
CA ASN A 39 -4.32 -19.44 -17.66
C ASN A 39 -3.26 -18.65 -16.88
N GLY A 40 -3.57 -18.17 -15.67
CA GLY A 40 -2.65 -17.35 -14.86
C GLY A 40 -2.45 -15.92 -15.37
N ASN A 41 -3.24 -15.47 -16.35
CA ASN A 41 -3.13 -14.12 -16.89
C ASN A 41 -3.62 -13.08 -15.87
N PHE A 42 -3.01 -11.90 -15.93
CA PHE A 42 -3.50 -10.75 -15.16
C PHE A 42 -4.95 -10.46 -15.50
N LYS A 43 -5.79 -10.36 -14.47
CA LYS A 43 -7.19 -10.00 -14.62
C LYS A 43 -7.42 -8.54 -14.26
N GLU A 44 -7.12 -8.17 -13.02
CA GLU A 44 -7.41 -6.84 -12.50
C GLU A 44 -6.56 -6.55 -11.25
N THR A 45 -6.50 -5.26 -10.88
CA THR A 45 -6.07 -4.85 -9.54
C THR A 45 -7.29 -4.39 -8.76
N ARG A 46 -7.52 -4.98 -7.60
CA ARG A 46 -8.68 -4.67 -6.75
C ARG A 46 -8.21 -4.05 -5.46
N LYS A 47 -8.81 -2.93 -5.04
CA LYS A 47 -8.53 -2.34 -3.73
C LYS A 47 -8.88 -3.36 -2.64
N ALA A 48 -7.91 -3.64 -1.75
CA ALA A 48 -8.04 -4.63 -0.70
C ALA A 48 -8.40 -3.96 0.64
N PHE A 49 -7.52 -3.10 1.14
CA PHE A 49 -7.71 -2.39 2.42
C PHE A 49 -6.80 -1.15 2.50
N ASP A 50 -7.09 -0.27 3.47
CA ASP A 50 -6.25 0.89 3.77
C ASP A 50 -5.71 0.75 5.21
N LEU A 51 -4.42 1.02 5.41
CA LEU A 51 -3.86 1.24 6.73
C LEU A 51 -4.02 2.71 7.08
N LYS A 52 -4.86 2.98 8.08
CA LYS A 52 -5.19 4.31 8.57
C LYS A 52 -4.68 4.49 10.00
N GLY A 53 -4.60 5.74 10.44
CA GLY A 53 -4.29 6.09 11.83
C GLY A 53 -3.20 7.15 12.01
N HIS A 54 -2.54 7.56 10.94
CA HIS A 54 -1.64 8.72 10.96
C HIS A 54 -2.42 10.03 10.79
N ASN A 55 -1.84 11.10 11.33
CA ASN A 55 -2.37 12.47 11.21
C ASN A 55 -1.64 13.29 10.13
N ALA A 56 -0.61 12.72 9.51
CA ALA A 56 0.13 13.33 8.41
C ALA A 56 0.58 12.28 7.39
N GLN A 57 1.16 12.75 6.28
CA GLN A 57 1.58 11.92 5.17
C GLN A 57 2.48 10.75 5.57
N VAL A 58 2.21 9.56 5.02
CA VAL A 58 3.08 8.38 5.17
C VAL A 58 4.20 8.45 4.14
N SER A 59 5.45 8.47 4.61
CA SER A 59 6.62 8.59 3.72
C SER A 59 7.07 7.25 3.16
N CYS A 60 6.95 6.18 3.93
CA CYS A 60 7.38 4.83 3.56
C CYS A 60 6.65 3.78 4.40
N PHE A 61 6.62 2.54 3.92
CA PHE A 61 6.14 1.38 4.65
C PHE A 61 6.91 0.12 4.27
N SER A 62 6.84 -0.92 5.11
CA SER A 62 7.44 -2.23 4.81
C SER A 62 6.50 -3.35 5.25
N LEU A 63 6.42 -4.42 4.47
CA LEU A 63 5.64 -5.63 4.76
C LEU A 63 6.53 -6.68 5.40
N ASN A 64 6.00 -7.40 6.38
CA ASN A 64 6.71 -8.52 6.99
C ASN A 64 6.76 -9.74 6.03
N LYS A 65 7.62 -10.70 6.36
CA LYS A 65 7.90 -11.86 5.49
C LYS A 65 6.67 -12.70 5.13
N ASP A 66 5.73 -12.86 6.06
CA ASP A 66 4.49 -13.61 5.83
C ASP A 66 3.36 -12.77 5.18
N SER A 67 3.62 -11.49 4.90
CA SER A 67 2.67 -10.55 4.29
C SER A 67 1.38 -10.32 5.09
N THR A 68 1.41 -10.50 6.41
CA THR A 68 0.24 -10.28 7.29
C THR A 68 0.28 -8.95 8.04
N ARG A 69 1.43 -8.30 8.12
CA ARG A 69 1.63 -7.03 8.84
C ARG A 69 2.48 -6.08 8.01
N ALA A 70 2.27 -4.78 8.25
CA ALA A 70 3.12 -3.74 7.72
C ALA A 70 3.50 -2.76 8.82
N ALA A 71 4.69 -2.17 8.69
CA ALA A 71 5.13 -1.02 9.48
C ALA A 71 5.12 0.23 8.61
N THR A 72 4.65 1.36 9.13
CA THR A 72 4.56 2.64 8.44
C THR A 72 5.31 3.74 9.18
N ILE A 73 5.91 4.67 8.45
CA ILE A 73 6.53 5.88 9.02
C ILE A 73 5.85 7.14 8.46
N SER A 74 5.57 8.12 9.32
CA SER A 74 4.83 9.33 8.95
C SER A 74 5.52 10.60 9.40
N LYS A 75 5.19 11.72 8.73
CA LYS A 75 5.57 13.08 9.14
C LYS A 75 4.84 13.56 10.39
N ASP A 76 3.93 12.77 10.97
CA ASP A 76 3.31 13.06 12.27
C ASP A 76 4.20 12.68 13.48
N ASN A 77 5.46 12.34 13.21
CA ASN A 77 6.46 11.89 14.18
C ASN A 77 6.11 10.56 14.87
N THR A 78 5.26 9.73 14.24
CA THR A 78 4.95 8.39 14.72
C THR A 78 5.27 7.31 13.68
N TRP A 79 5.44 6.09 14.16
CA TRP A 79 5.41 4.87 13.37
C TRP A 79 4.31 3.96 13.89
N LYS A 80 3.74 3.12 13.01
CA LYS A 80 2.66 2.18 13.34
C LYS A 80 2.90 0.84 12.68
#